data_AF-A0A850NS67-F1
#
_entry.id   AF-A0A850NS67-F1
#
_cell.length_a   1.000
_cell.length_b   1.000
_cell.length_c   1.000
_cell.angle_alpha   90.00
_cell.angle_beta   90.00
_cell.angle_gamma   90.00
#
_symmetry.space_group_name_H-M   'P 1'
#
loop_
_entity.id
_entity.type
_entity.pdbx_description
1 polymer ?
#
loop_
_entity_poly.entity_id
_entity_poly.type
_entity_poly.pdbx_seq_one_letter_code
_entity_poly.pdbx_strand_id
1 'polypeptide(L)'
;ARFALACPALPTCGLALHEAERVREPLVLQFEALLAKYGRADRSISLRITGCPNGCARTYTGDIGLVGRMPGHYALYVGGDFEGTRLSFRLLDRVPDAKLIPSFEPLVAAWAEQGRDHEGFGDFCDRLGRDRLLALIDHAAQAA
;
A
#
# COMPACT_ATOMS: atom_id res chain seq x y z
N ALA A 1 -4.34 -6.29 11.56
CA ALA A 1 -3.39 -5.45 12.36
C ALA A 1 -1.97 -6.01 12.60
N ARG A 2 -1.78 -7.33 12.79
CA ARG A 2 -0.49 -7.94 13.20
C ARG A 2 0.73 -7.60 12.33
N PHE A 3 0.53 -7.41 11.02
CA PHE A 3 1.61 -7.18 10.05
C PHE A 3 1.69 -5.73 9.55
N ALA A 4 1.08 -4.79 10.28
CA ALA A 4 1.12 -3.38 9.98
C ALA A 4 2.10 -2.64 10.90
N LEU A 5 2.99 -1.80 10.34
CA LEU A 5 3.91 -0.96 11.09
C LEU A 5 3.80 0.49 10.63
N ALA A 6 3.75 1.41 11.58
CA ALA A 6 3.78 2.84 11.32
C ALA A 6 4.86 3.52 12.17
N CYS A 7 5.44 4.62 11.69
CA CYS A 7 6.29 5.47 12.52
C CYS A 7 5.44 6.49 13.30
N PRO A 8 5.99 7.14 14.35
CA PRO A 8 5.21 8.10 15.14
C PRO A 8 4.61 9.24 14.31
N ALA A 9 5.40 9.81 13.39
CA ALA A 9 5.02 10.96 12.58
C ALA A 9 4.45 12.12 13.44
N LEU A 10 3.32 12.71 13.04
CA LEU A 10 2.68 13.78 13.79
C LEU A 10 2.03 13.26 15.08
N PRO A 11 2.05 14.03 16.19
CA PRO A 11 2.44 15.44 16.27
C PRO A 11 3.88 15.69 16.76
N THR A 12 4.64 14.64 17.09
CA THR A 12 5.91 14.77 17.83
C THR A 12 7.15 14.75 16.94
N CYS A 13 7.09 14.14 15.77
CA CYS A 13 8.21 14.13 14.84
C CYS A 13 8.29 15.45 14.06
N GLY A 14 9.34 16.24 14.30
CA GLY A 14 9.56 17.51 13.59
C GLY A 14 9.88 17.39 12.09
N LEU A 15 9.99 16.17 11.56
CA LEU A 15 10.21 15.89 10.14
C LEU A 15 8.96 15.33 9.44
N ALA A 16 7.86 15.13 10.16
CA ALA A 16 6.66 14.55 9.60
C ALA A 16 5.99 15.52 8.62
N LEU A 17 5.64 15.01 7.43
CA LEU A 17 4.91 15.75 6.41
C LEU A 17 3.43 15.36 6.39
N HIS A 18 3.11 14.19 6.94
CA HIS A 18 1.76 13.63 7.04
C HIS A 18 1.67 12.63 8.21
N GLU A 19 0.47 12.14 8.51
CA GLU A 19 0.22 11.15 9.57
C GLU A 19 0.84 9.77 9.27
N ALA A 20 1.05 8.97 10.31
CA ALA A 20 1.36 7.54 10.15
C ALA A 20 0.76 6.70 11.27
N GLU A 21 1.25 6.81 12.51
CA GLU A 21 0.79 5.99 13.64
C GLU A 21 -0.71 6.12 13.88
N ARG A 22 -1.23 7.35 13.95
CA ARG A 22 -2.62 7.64 14.28
C ARG A 22 -3.64 7.24 13.21
N VAL A 23 -3.19 6.96 11.99
CA VAL A 23 -4.04 6.49 10.88
C VAL A 23 -3.86 5.01 10.57
N ARG A 24 -2.97 4.31 11.29
CA ARG A 24 -2.65 2.90 11.04
C ARG A 24 -3.87 2.00 11.18
N GLU A 25 -4.57 2.07 12.31
CA GLU A 25 -5.77 1.26 12.57
C GLU A 25 -6.87 1.47 11.52
N PRO A 26 -7.32 2.71 11.22
CA PRO A 26 -8.29 2.94 10.15
C PRO A 26 -7.86 2.36 8.81
N LEU A 27 -6.60 2.55 8.40
CA LEU A 27 -6.10 2.03 7.12
C LEU A 27 -6.08 0.51 7.10
N VAL A 28 -5.64 -0.13 8.18
CA VAL A 28 -5.67 -1.60 8.31
C VAL A 28 -7.09 -2.14 8.10
N LEU A 29 -8.09 -1.54 8.75
CA LEU A 29 -9.49 -1.97 8.60
C LEU A 29 -9.99 -1.79 7.17
N GLN A 30 -9.62 -0.70 6.51
CA GLN A 30 -9.99 -0.47 5.11
C GLN A 30 -9.34 -1.48 4.16
N PHE A 31 -8.08 -1.85 4.38
CA PHE A 31 -7.42 -2.90 3.61
C PHE A 31 -8.02 -4.28 3.89
N GLU A 32 -8.30 -4.62 5.14
CA GLU A 32 -8.97 -5.88 5.51
C GLU A 32 -10.35 -5.99 4.83
N ALA A 33 -11.14 -4.90 4.80
CA ALA A 33 -12.40 -4.84 4.09
C ALA A 33 -12.24 -4.99 2.56
N LEU A 34 -11.22 -4.34 1.98
CA LEU A 34 -10.91 -4.47 0.55
C LEU A 34 -10.53 -5.90 0.19
N LEU A 35 -9.70 -6.56 1.00
CA LEU A 35 -9.33 -7.96 0.80
C LEU A 35 -10.54 -8.89 0.90
N ALA A 36 -11.41 -8.66 1.89
CA ALA A 36 -12.64 -9.43 2.04
C ALA A 36 -13.58 -9.29 0.84
N LYS A 37 -13.72 -8.06 0.28
CA LYS A 37 -14.53 -7.79 -0.91
C LYS A 37 -14.15 -8.67 -2.10
N TYR A 38 -12.86 -9.00 -2.25
CA TYR A 38 -12.34 -9.81 -3.36
C TYR A 38 -11.98 -11.25 -2.95
N GLY A 39 -12.53 -11.76 -1.85
CA GLY A 39 -12.33 -13.14 -1.42
C GLY A 39 -10.91 -13.48 -0.98
N ARG A 40 -10.14 -12.50 -0.49
CA ARG A 40 -8.75 -12.63 -0.03
C ARG A 40 -8.59 -12.35 1.46
N ALA A 41 -9.65 -12.52 2.25
CA ALA A 41 -9.65 -12.26 3.70
C ALA A 41 -8.70 -13.17 4.50
N ASP A 42 -8.36 -14.34 3.96
CA ASP A 42 -7.39 -15.29 4.50
C ASP A 42 -5.94 -14.85 4.27
N ARG A 43 -5.71 -13.86 3.39
CA ARG A 43 -4.37 -13.42 3.01
C ARG A 43 -3.89 -12.30 3.92
N SER A 44 -2.60 -12.37 4.25
CA SER A 44 -1.91 -11.34 5.04
C SER A 44 -1.13 -10.41 4.13
N ILE A 45 -1.09 -9.12 4.48
CA ILE A 45 -0.32 -8.08 3.80
C ILE A 45 0.57 -7.37 4.82
N SER A 46 1.83 -7.16 4.46
CA SER A 46 2.81 -6.33 5.18
C SER A 46 2.58 -4.86 4.81
N LEU A 47 1.79 -4.15 5.64
CA LEU A 47 1.50 -2.72 5.47
C LEU A 47 2.50 -1.87 6.25
N ARG A 48 3.18 -0.95 5.57
CA ARG A 48 4.19 -0.06 6.17
C ARG A 48 3.83 1.40 5.92
N ILE A 49 3.80 2.22 6.96
CA ILE A 49 3.34 3.61 6.89
C ILE A 49 4.38 4.53 7.51
N THR A 50 4.83 5.55 6.78
CA THR A 50 5.73 6.56 7.32
C THR A 50 5.25 7.96 6.94
N GLY A 51 5.40 8.92 7.85
CA GLY A 51 4.92 10.28 7.64
C GLY A 51 5.82 11.16 6.76
N CYS A 52 7.01 10.69 6.39
CA CYS A 52 7.97 11.42 5.55
C CYS A 52 8.95 10.43 4.86
N PRO A 53 9.74 10.84 3.85
CA PRO A 53 10.56 9.92 3.05
C PRO A 53 11.74 9.25 3.78
N ASN A 54 11.96 9.53 5.07
CA ASN A 54 13.04 8.92 5.86
C ASN A 54 12.85 7.41 6.11
N GLY A 55 11.62 6.89 5.99
CA GLY A 55 11.38 5.44 6.00
C GLY A 55 11.55 4.75 7.36
N CYS A 56 11.29 5.44 8.48
CA CYS A 56 11.46 4.89 9.83
C CYS A 56 10.66 3.58 10.07
N ALA A 57 9.56 3.37 9.35
CA ALA A 57 8.74 2.15 9.42
C ALA A 57 9.17 1.07 8.40
N ARG A 58 10.35 1.20 7.78
CA ARG A 58 10.84 0.30 6.73
C ARG A 58 9.86 0.19 5.54
N THR A 59 9.37 1.33 5.09
CA THR A 59 8.29 1.42 4.09
C THR A 59 8.66 0.85 2.72
N TYR A 60 9.96 0.74 2.43
CA TYR A 60 10.48 0.30 1.13
C TYR A 60 10.66 -1.22 1.00
N THR A 61 10.21 -2.02 1.97
CA THR A 61 10.39 -3.50 1.97
C THR A 61 9.11 -4.28 2.25
N GLY A 62 7.94 -3.63 2.36
CA GLY A 62 6.66 -4.32 2.56
C GLY A 62 5.89 -4.52 1.26
N ASP A 63 4.87 -5.39 1.29
CA ASP A 63 3.88 -5.54 0.21
C ASP A 63 3.29 -4.19 -0.19
N ILE A 64 2.93 -3.36 0.81
CA ILE A 64 2.38 -2.02 0.64
C ILE A 64 3.15 -1.03 1.50
N GLY A 65 3.66 0.02 0.87
CA GLY A 65 4.32 1.15 1.52
C GLY A 65 3.58 2.46 1.28
N LEU A 66 3.26 3.18 2.34
CA LEU A 66 2.70 4.53 2.31
C LEU A 66 3.73 5.53 2.85
N VAL A 67 4.14 6.48 2.02
CA VAL A 67 5.14 7.50 2.38
C VAL A 67 4.51 8.89 2.32
N GLY A 68 4.41 9.59 3.45
CA GLY A 68 3.88 10.95 3.50
C GLY A 68 4.72 11.91 2.65
N ARG A 69 4.06 12.70 1.80
CA ARG A 69 4.73 13.63 0.87
C ARG A 69 4.40 15.09 1.18
N MET A 70 3.16 15.34 1.54
CA MET A 70 2.62 16.63 1.91
C MET A 70 1.31 16.40 2.69
N PRO A 71 0.75 17.43 3.35
CA PRO A 71 -0.52 17.29 4.04
C PRO A 71 -1.61 16.68 3.14
N GLY A 72 -2.25 15.61 3.62
CA GLY A 72 -3.34 14.93 2.92
C GLY A 72 -2.93 14.04 1.75
N HIS A 73 -1.64 13.79 1.53
CA HIS A 73 -1.15 13.00 0.40
C HIS A 73 0.00 12.03 0.76
N TYR A 74 -0.10 10.81 0.23
CA TYR A 74 0.97 9.80 0.27
C TYR A 74 1.52 9.49 -1.13
N ALA A 75 2.77 9.08 -1.19
CA ALA A 75 3.29 8.24 -2.26
C ALA A 75 3.04 6.76 -1.93
N LEU A 76 2.64 5.99 -2.93
CA LEU A 76 2.38 4.55 -2.83
C LEU A 76 3.56 3.76 -3.37
N TYR A 77 3.98 2.77 -2.60
CA TYR A 77 5.00 1.80 -2.94
C TYR A 77 4.41 0.40 -2.87
N VAL A 78 4.77 -0.46 -3.82
CA VAL A 78 4.37 -1.87 -3.89
C VAL A 78 5.50 -2.72 -4.45
N GLY A 79 5.37 -4.05 -4.37
CA GLY A 79 6.36 -4.96 -4.96
C GLY A 79 7.45 -5.43 -4.00
N GLY A 80 7.43 -5.00 -2.73
CA GLY A 80 8.19 -5.70 -1.70
C GLY A 80 7.63 -7.10 -1.46
N ASP A 81 8.27 -7.90 -0.63
CA ASP A 81 7.80 -9.23 -0.24
C ASP A 81 7.37 -9.23 1.25
N PHE A 82 6.65 -10.27 1.65
CA PHE A 82 6.17 -10.37 3.03
C PHE A 82 7.32 -10.51 4.04
N GLU A 83 8.40 -11.18 3.63
CA GLU A 83 9.59 -11.46 4.43
C GLU A 83 10.55 -10.25 4.54
N GLY A 84 10.40 -9.24 3.66
CA GLY A 84 11.21 -8.02 3.65
C GLY A 84 12.60 -8.20 3.04
N THR A 85 12.75 -9.14 2.11
CA THR A 85 13.99 -9.40 1.36
C THR A 85 14.07 -8.64 0.04
N ARG A 86 12.96 -8.07 -0.45
CA ARG A 86 12.87 -7.33 -1.72
C ARG A 86 12.46 -5.87 -1.51
N LEU A 87 13.10 -4.96 -2.25
CA LEU A 87 12.72 -3.55 -2.27
C LEU A 87 11.44 -3.35 -3.10
N SER A 88 10.52 -2.56 -2.56
CA SER A 88 9.36 -2.07 -3.29
C SER A 88 9.72 -0.93 -4.25
N PHE A 89 8.88 -0.71 -5.25
CA PHE A 89 8.99 0.41 -6.18
C PHE A 89 7.83 1.39 -6.00
N ARG A 90 8.08 2.66 -6.32
CA ARG A 90 7.05 3.72 -6.26
C ARG A 90 6.06 3.54 -7.41
N LEU A 91 4.80 3.31 -7.08
CA LEU A 91 3.70 3.22 -8.04
C LEU A 91 3.12 4.61 -8.33
N LEU A 92 2.68 5.32 -7.30
CA LEU A 92 2.08 6.67 -7.39
C LEU A 92 2.78 7.64 -6.41
N ASP A 93 2.85 8.94 -6.74
CA ASP A 93 3.62 9.91 -5.92
C ASP A 93 2.78 10.86 -5.06
N ARG A 94 1.55 11.22 -5.46
CA ARG A 94 0.73 12.22 -4.76
C ARG A 94 -0.73 11.78 -4.70
N VAL A 95 -0.98 10.68 -4.00
CA VAL A 95 -2.32 10.14 -3.85
C VAL A 95 -3.02 10.82 -2.67
N PRO A 96 -4.15 11.51 -2.88
CA PRO A 96 -4.95 12.05 -1.80
C PRO A 96 -5.44 10.94 -0.86
N ASP A 97 -5.58 11.23 0.44
CA ASP A 97 -6.03 10.25 1.44
C ASP A 97 -7.33 9.53 1.03
N ALA A 98 -8.30 10.28 0.50
CA ALA A 98 -9.58 9.74 0.03
C ALA A 98 -9.46 8.80 -1.19
N LYS A 99 -8.32 8.81 -1.89
CA LYS A 99 -8.05 7.99 -3.08
C LYS A 99 -7.07 6.85 -2.80
N LEU A 100 -6.56 6.69 -1.58
CA LEU A 100 -5.66 5.59 -1.22
C LEU A 100 -6.28 4.23 -1.52
N ILE A 101 -7.36 3.88 -0.85
CA ILE A 101 -8.04 2.58 -1.01
C ILE A 101 -8.57 2.39 -2.44
N PRO A 102 -9.24 3.38 -3.07
CA PRO A 102 -9.61 3.29 -4.49
C PRO A 102 -8.46 2.99 -5.44
N SER A 103 -7.23 3.44 -5.13
CA SER A 103 -6.05 3.16 -5.96
C SER A 103 -5.55 1.71 -5.84
N PHE A 104 -5.85 1.02 -4.73
CA PHE A 104 -5.50 -0.39 -4.53
C PHE A 104 -6.58 -1.34 -5.01
N GLU A 105 -7.84 -0.90 -5.09
CA GLU A 105 -8.97 -1.72 -5.50
C GLU A 105 -8.77 -2.48 -6.83
N PRO A 106 -8.39 -1.83 -7.95
CA PRO A 106 -8.15 -2.56 -9.20
C PRO A 106 -6.96 -3.53 -9.11
N LEU A 107 -5.98 -3.27 -8.25
CA LEU A 107 -4.83 -4.16 -8.05
C LEU A 107 -5.25 -5.42 -7.28
N VAL A 108 -6.05 -5.26 -6.22
CA VAL A 108 -6.57 -6.38 -5.43
C VAL A 108 -7.56 -7.21 -6.26
N ALA A 109 -8.40 -6.57 -7.08
CA ALA A 109 -9.27 -7.27 -8.02
C ALA A 109 -8.47 -8.13 -9.02
N ALA A 110 -7.45 -7.54 -9.66
CA ALA A 110 -6.59 -8.27 -10.58
C ALA A 110 -5.80 -9.39 -9.89
N TRP A 111 -5.35 -9.18 -8.65
CA TRP A 111 -4.70 -10.23 -7.86
C TRP A 111 -5.66 -11.37 -7.52
N ALA A 112 -6.94 -11.06 -7.26
CA ALA A 112 -7.94 -12.08 -7.01
C ALA A 112 -8.16 -13.00 -8.22
N GLU A 113 -8.17 -12.44 -9.44
CA GLU A 113 -8.42 -13.15 -10.69
C GLU A 113 -7.17 -13.83 -11.29
N GLN A 114 -6.01 -13.17 -11.22
CA GLN A 114 -4.78 -13.52 -11.95
C GLN A 114 -3.63 -13.89 -11.02
N GLY A 115 -3.86 -13.88 -9.71
CA GLY A 115 -2.89 -14.32 -8.71
C GLY A 115 -2.62 -15.81 -8.82
N ARG A 116 -1.35 -16.20 -8.72
CA ARG A 116 -0.95 -17.61 -8.68
C ARG A 116 -1.29 -18.22 -7.32
N ASP A 117 -1.29 -19.55 -7.27
CA ASP A 117 -1.51 -20.23 -6.00
C ASP A 117 -0.42 -19.86 -4.98
N HIS A 118 -0.85 -19.61 -3.75
CA HIS A 118 -0.01 -19.11 -2.66
C HIS A 118 0.77 -17.80 -2.90
N GLU A 119 0.51 -17.06 -3.98
CA GLU A 119 1.19 -15.80 -4.29
C GLU A 119 0.74 -14.64 -3.37
N GLY A 120 1.70 -13.95 -2.74
CA GLY A 120 1.44 -12.74 -1.94
C GLY A 120 1.14 -11.52 -2.80
N PHE A 121 0.54 -10.48 -2.20
CA PHE A 121 0.18 -9.26 -2.92
C PHE A 121 1.42 -8.54 -3.47
N GLY A 122 2.50 -8.48 -2.69
CA GLY A 122 3.76 -7.90 -3.10
C GLY A 122 4.43 -8.64 -4.26
N ASP A 123 4.44 -9.98 -4.21
CA ASP A 123 4.96 -10.82 -5.32
C ASP A 123 4.15 -10.67 -6.60
N PHE A 124 2.83 -10.58 -6.47
CA PHE A 124 1.93 -10.27 -7.59
C PHE A 124 2.27 -8.92 -8.24
N CYS A 125 2.47 -7.88 -7.42
CA CYS A 125 2.85 -6.55 -7.89
C CYS A 125 4.21 -6.54 -8.59
N ASP A 126 5.20 -7.23 -8.01
CA ASP A 126 6.53 -7.39 -8.59
C ASP A 126 6.48 -8.10 -9.95
N ARG A 127 5.75 -9.23 -10.02
CA ARG A 127 5.59 -10.01 -11.26
C ARG A 127 4.95 -9.22 -12.40
N LEU A 128 3.91 -8.44 -12.11
CA LEU A 128 3.26 -7.63 -13.14
C LEU A 128 4.11 -6.43 -13.55
N GLY A 129 4.91 -5.90 -12.61
CA GLY A 129 5.72 -4.72 -12.82
C GLY A 129 4.89 -3.43 -12.88
N ARG A 130 5.60 -2.31 -12.78
CA ARG A 130 5.00 -0.98 -12.61
C ARG A 130 4.02 -0.59 -13.73
N ASP A 131 4.41 -0.76 -14.98
CA ASP A 131 3.63 -0.27 -16.13
C ASP A 131 2.27 -0.99 -16.23
N ARG A 132 2.24 -2.30 -15.95
CA ARG A 132 1.00 -3.07 -15.97
C ARG A 132 0.08 -2.69 -14.81
N LEU A 133 0.63 -2.45 -13.62
CA LEU A 133 -0.15 -1.99 -12.47
C LEU A 133 -0.77 -0.60 -12.70
N LEU A 134 -0.02 0.32 -13.32
CA LEU A 134 -0.55 1.64 -13.70
C LEU A 134 -1.70 1.50 -14.71
N ALA A 135 -1.55 0.65 -15.72
CA ALA A 135 -2.62 0.39 -16.68
C ALA A 135 -3.90 -0.13 -15.99
N LEU A 136 -3.79 -1.00 -14.98
CA LEU A 136 -4.96 -1.47 -14.22
C LEU A 136 -5.68 -0.34 -13.48
N ILE A 137 -4.93 0.60 -12.91
CA ILE A 137 -5.48 1.77 -12.22
C ILE A 137 -6.20 2.70 -13.21
N ASP A 138 -5.56 2.99 -14.34
CA ASP A 138 -6.12 3.88 -15.36
C ASP A 138 -7.38 3.30 -16.02
N HIS A 139 -7.38 2.00 -16.33
CA HIS A 139 -8.57 1.33 -16.88
C HIS A 139 -9.76 1.39 -15.92
N ALA A 140 -9.53 1.19 -14.62
CA ALA A 140 -10.59 1.29 -13.62
C ALA A 140 -11.13 2.72 -13.46
N ALA A 141 -10.26 3.73 -13.59
CA ALA A 141 -10.66 5.14 -13.56
C ALA A 141 -11.51 5.55 -14.77
N GLN A 142 -11.38 4.88 -15.92
CA GLN A 142 -12.17 5.14 -17.13
C GLN A 142 -13.51 4.39 -17.14
N ALA A 143 -13.63 3.32 -16.37
CA ALA A 143 -14.84 2.50 -16.28
C ALA A 143 -15.83 2.95 -15.19
N ALA A 144 -15.45 3.93 -14.37
CA ALA A 144 -16.22 4.51 -13.26
C ALA A 144 -16.75 5.91 -13.61
#